data_AF-A0A973D3A4-F1
#
_entry.id   AF-A0A973D3A4-F1
#
_cell.length_a   1.000
_cell.length_b   1.000
_cell.length_c   1.000
_cell.angle_alpha   90.00
_cell.angle_beta   90.00
_cell.angle_gamma   90.00
#
_symmetry.space_group_name_H-M   'P 1'
#
loop_
_entity.id
_entity.type
_entity.pdbx_description
1 polymer ?
#
loop_
_entity_poly.entity_id
_entity_poly.type
_entity_poly.pdbx_seq_one_letter_code
_entity_poly.pdbx_strand_id
1 'polypeptide(L)'
;MTEITIATHNGNFHADDVFSVAALKCVIPSFKLIRTRDLELIAKADIVLDVGGEYDPEAGRFDHHQRGGAGERENGIPYSSFGLIWQKYGLEICGDNQDIANSVDSGLVSTIDAVDCGHVEAVAQGISLSQTISMFNPTWQED
;
A
#
# COMPACT_ATOMS: atom_id res chain seq x y z
N MET A 1 6.72 -13.10 -22.62
CA MET A 1 5.84 -12.85 -21.47
C MET A 1 5.50 -11.37 -21.51
N THR A 2 4.22 -11.02 -21.41
CA THR A 2 3.80 -9.61 -21.25
C THR A 2 4.33 -9.10 -19.92
N GLU A 3 4.84 -7.88 -19.91
CA GLU A 3 5.32 -7.21 -18.69
C GLU A 3 4.13 -6.98 -17.73
N ILE A 4 4.29 -7.35 -16.45
CA ILE A 4 3.28 -7.13 -15.41
C ILE A 4 3.04 -5.62 -15.28
N THR A 5 1.77 -5.21 -15.27
CA THR A 5 1.35 -3.83 -15.05
C THR A 5 0.77 -3.68 -13.65
N ILE A 6 1.34 -2.76 -12.88
CA ILE A 6 0.85 -2.35 -11.56
C ILE A 6 0.23 -0.97 -11.69
N ALA A 7 -1.00 -0.78 -11.21
CA ALA A 7 -1.67 0.52 -11.16
C ALA A 7 -1.82 1.01 -9.73
N THR A 8 -1.63 2.31 -9.52
CA THR A 8 -2.00 3.02 -8.30
C THR A 8 -2.53 4.42 -8.63
N HIS A 9 -3.01 5.18 -7.65
CA HIS A 9 -3.56 6.50 -7.88
C HIS A 9 -2.50 7.51 -8.38
N ASN A 10 -2.95 8.56 -9.08
CA ASN A 10 -2.09 9.68 -9.52
C ASN A 10 -2.17 10.90 -8.59
N GLY A 11 -2.47 10.70 -7.30
CA GLY A 11 -2.45 11.77 -6.30
C GLY A 11 -1.04 12.06 -5.77
N ASN A 12 -1.01 12.74 -4.63
CA ASN A 12 0.19 12.82 -3.81
C ASN A 12 0.69 11.41 -3.48
N PHE A 13 2.00 11.26 -3.32
CA PHE A 13 2.59 10.05 -2.77
C PHE A 13 2.27 9.97 -1.28
N HIS A 14 1.62 8.89 -0.88
CA HIS A 14 1.43 8.47 0.49
C HIS A 14 2.47 7.42 0.85
N ALA A 15 2.59 7.09 2.14
CA ALA A 15 3.41 5.94 2.51
C ALA A 15 2.80 4.63 2.01
N ASP A 16 1.47 4.57 1.93
CA ASP A 16 0.74 3.37 1.51
C ASP A 16 1.10 2.93 0.09
N ASP A 17 0.91 3.79 -0.92
CA ASP A 17 1.22 3.46 -2.31
C ASP A 17 2.72 3.25 -2.54
N VAL A 18 3.58 4.05 -1.89
CA VAL A 18 5.04 3.92 -2.02
C VAL A 18 5.55 2.59 -1.47
N PHE A 19 5.13 2.19 -0.27
CA PHE A 19 5.58 0.94 0.33
C PHE A 19 4.91 -0.30 -0.27
N SER A 20 3.67 -0.19 -0.74
CA SER A 20 3.02 -1.24 -1.52
C SER A 20 3.83 -1.59 -2.77
N VAL A 21 4.26 -0.58 -3.54
CA VAL A 21 5.11 -0.76 -4.72
C VAL A 21 6.49 -1.30 -4.34
N ALA A 22 7.09 -0.81 -3.24
CA ALA A 22 8.39 -1.30 -2.78
C ALA A 22 8.34 -2.78 -2.37
N ALA A 23 7.31 -3.21 -1.66
CA ALA A 23 7.09 -4.61 -1.27
C ALA A 23 6.87 -5.50 -2.50
N LEU A 24 6.03 -5.06 -3.46
CA LEU A 24 5.84 -5.80 -4.71
C LEU A 24 7.13 -5.92 -5.52
N LYS A 25 8.03 -4.94 -5.47
CA LYS A 25 9.34 -5.02 -6.14
C LYS A 25 10.25 -6.11 -5.56
N CYS A 26 10.05 -6.52 -4.30
CA CYS A 26 10.78 -7.63 -3.71
C CYS A 26 10.34 -9.00 -4.28
N VAL A 27 9.08 -9.14 -4.69
CA VAL A 27 8.50 -10.39 -5.22
C VAL A 27 8.42 -10.41 -6.75
N ILE A 28 8.21 -9.25 -7.38
CA ILE A 28 8.11 -9.05 -8.83
C ILE A 28 9.16 -7.99 -9.21
N PRO A 29 10.40 -8.39 -9.57
CA PRO A 29 11.49 -7.44 -9.77
C PRO A 29 11.34 -6.52 -11.00
N SER A 30 10.50 -6.90 -11.96
CA SER A 30 10.30 -6.16 -13.21
C SER A 30 8.80 -6.02 -13.51
N PHE A 31 8.32 -4.79 -13.56
CA PHE A 31 6.95 -4.43 -13.88
C PHE A 31 6.89 -3.01 -14.44
N LYS A 32 5.80 -2.71 -15.13
CA LYS A 32 5.40 -1.36 -15.50
C LYS A 32 4.49 -0.78 -14.43
N LEU A 33 4.90 0.33 -13.82
CA LEU A 33 4.05 1.09 -12.92
C LEU A 33 3.26 2.15 -13.70
N ILE A 34 1.96 2.20 -13.50
CA ILE A 34 1.08 3.28 -13.98
C ILE A 34 0.45 3.99 -12.77
N ARG A 35 0.51 5.33 -12.75
CA ARG A 35 -0.21 6.16 -11.78
C ARG A 35 -1.41 6.76 -12.48
N THR A 36 -2.63 6.40 -12.10
CA THR A 36 -3.85 6.80 -12.80
C THR A 36 -5.10 6.74 -11.91
N ARG A 37 -6.15 7.44 -12.31
CA ARG A 37 -7.53 7.25 -11.83
C ARG A 37 -8.50 6.88 -12.95
N ASP A 38 -7.97 6.58 -14.14
CA ASP A 38 -8.73 6.08 -15.28
C ASP A 38 -9.15 4.63 -15.04
N LEU A 39 -10.46 4.41 -14.94
CA LEU A 39 -11.04 3.11 -14.63
C LEU A 39 -10.74 2.05 -15.71
N GLU A 40 -10.61 2.44 -16.98
CA GLU A 40 -10.28 1.50 -18.05
C GLU A 40 -8.83 1.02 -17.96
N LEU A 41 -7.92 1.90 -17.54
CA LEU A 41 -6.52 1.54 -17.31
C LEU A 41 -6.38 0.68 -16.05
N ILE A 42 -7.10 1.02 -14.98
CA ILE A 42 -7.15 0.23 -13.74
C ILE A 42 -7.66 -1.18 -14.00
N ALA A 43 -8.77 -1.32 -14.73
CA ALA A 43 -9.37 -2.63 -15.04
C ALA A 43 -8.43 -3.54 -15.85
N LYS A 44 -7.52 -2.96 -16.65
CA LYS A 44 -6.55 -3.70 -17.48
C LYS A 44 -5.25 -4.05 -16.74
N ALA A 45 -5.00 -3.49 -15.56
CA ALA A 45 -3.78 -3.75 -14.80
C ALA A 45 -3.82 -5.13 -14.13
N ASP A 46 -2.66 -5.78 -14.05
CA ASP A 46 -2.51 -7.08 -13.41
C ASP A 46 -2.63 -6.95 -11.88
N ILE A 47 -2.04 -5.90 -11.30
CA ILE A 47 -2.14 -5.58 -9.88
C ILE A 47 -2.60 -4.13 -9.71
N VAL A 48 -3.52 -3.87 -8.79
CA VAL A 48 -4.04 -2.54 -8.48
C VAL A 48 -3.91 -2.28 -6.98
N LEU A 49 -3.39 -1.11 -6.65
CA LEU A 49 -3.11 -0.63 -5.29
C LEU A 49 -3.82 0.70 -5.07
N ASP A 50 -4.48 0.87 -3.94
CA ASP A 50 -4.95 2.18 -3.45
C ASP A 50 -5.90 2.95 -4.39
N VAL A 51 -6.54 2.20 -5.31
CA VAL A 51 -7.50 2.71 -6.28
C VAL A 51 -8.36 1.56 -6.80
N GLY A 52 -9.54 1.87 -7.35
CA GLY A 52 -10.42 0.90 -8.00
C GLY A 52 -11.58 0.42 -7.12
N GLY A 53 -11.52 0.63 -5.81
CA GLY A 53 -12.58 0.36 -4.85
C GLY A 53 -12.86 -1.13 -4.65
N GLU A 54 -11.82 -1.97 -4.73
CA GLU A 54 -11.95 -3.42 -4.65
C GLU A 54 -10.77 -4.05 -3.91
N TYR A 55 -11.08 -4.95 -2.98
CA TYR A 55 -10.13 -5.89 -2.38
C TYR A 55 -10.47 -7.31 -2.80
N ASP A 56 -9.61 -7.88 -3.64
CA ASP A 56 -9.59 -9.29 -4.03
C ASP A 56 -8.13 -9.68 -4.27
N PRO A 57 -7.46 -10.33 -3.29
CA PRO A 57 -6.06 -10.66 -3.41
C PRO A 57 -5.79 -11.61 -4.58
N GLU A 58 -6.73 -12.48 -4.94
CA GLU A 58 -6.57 -13.46 -6.03
C GLU A 58 -6.72 -12.82 -7.41
N ALA A 59 -7.52 -11.76 -7.51
CA ALA A 59 -7.61 -10.93 -8.71
C ALA A 59 -6.55 -9.81 -8.76
N GLY A 60 -5.64 -9.73 -7.78
CA GLY A 60 -4.62 -8.69 -7.71
C GLY A 60 -5.20 -7.29 -7.44
N ARG A 61 -6.22 -7.20 -6.58
CA ARG A 61 -6.89 -5.96 -6.19
C ARG A 61 -6.67 -5.70 -4.71
N PHE A 62 -5.98 -4.61 -4.40
CA PHE A 62 -5.56 -4.23 -3.04
C PHE A 62 -5.93 -2.78 -2.76
N ASP A 63 -7.22 -2.45 -2.85
CA ASP A 63 -7.75 -1.18 -2.37
C ASP A 63 -8.46 -1.35 -1.03
N HIS A 64 -8.49 -0.29 -0.24
CA HIS A 64 -9.15 -0.21 1.06
C HIS A 64 -10.27 0.85 1.10
N HIS A 65 -10.41 1.65 0.04
CA HIS A 65 -11.37 2.75 -0.04
C HIS A 65 -12.84 2.33 -0.22
N GLN A 66 -13.11 1.05 -0.48
CA GLN A 66 -14.49 0.55 -0.60
C GLN A 66 -15.28 0.75 0.69
N ARG A 67 -16.61 0.81 0.54
CA ARG A 67 -17.52 0.89 1.68
C ARG A 67 -17.35 -0.35 2.56
N GLY A 68 -16.98 -0.13 3.82
CA GLY A 68 -16.71 -1.20 4.78
C GLY A 68 -15.23 -1.57 4.90
N GLY A 69 -14.34 -0.94 4.11
CA GLY A 69 -12.90 -1.17 4.16
C GLY A 69 -12.47 -2.52 3.59
N ALA A 70 -11.22 -2.90 3.85
CA ALA A 70 -10.64 -4.19 3.47
C ALA A 70 -10.40 -5.13 4.67
N GLY A 71 -11.13 -4.90 5.77
CA GLY A 71 -10.91 -5.58 7.04
C GLY A 71 -9.91 -4.85 7.94
N GLU A 72 -9.64 -5.45 9.10
CA GLU A 72 -8.77 -4.90 10.14
C GLU A 72 -8.02 -6.01 10.88
N ARG A 73 -6.92 -5.64 11.52
CA ARG A 73 -6.14 -6.51 12.42
C ARG A 73 -6.92 -6.79 13.70
N GLU A 74 -6.48 -7.80 14.47
CA GLU A 74 -7.07 -8.12 15.78
C GLU A 74 -7.05 -6.95 16.78
N ASN A 75 -6.10 -6.02 16.62
CA ASN A 75 -6.00 -4.81 17.43
C ASN A 75 -6.87 -3.65 16.91
N GLY A 76 -7.71 -3.87 15.89
CA GLY A 76 -8.62 -2.88 15.33
C GLY A 76 -8.00 -1.92 14.31
N ILE A 77 -6.70 -2.05 14.00
CA ILE A 77 -6.08 -1.23 12.95
C ILE A 77 -6.58 -1.71 11.58
N PRO A 78 -7.32 -0.89 10.82
CA PRO A 78 -7.75 -1.24 9.46
C PRO A 78 -6.56 -1.40 8.52
N TYR A 79 -6.70 -2.25 7.51
CA TYR A 79 -5.67 -2.41 6.48
C TYR A 79 -5.79 -1.30 5.43
N SER A 80 -4.66 -0.64 5.12
CA SER A 80 -4.48 0.08 3.85
C SER A 80 -3.87 -0.86 2.80
N SER A 81 -3.61 -0.38 1.58
CA SER A 81 -3.09 -1.23 0.49
C SER A 81 -1.79 -1.94 0.86
N PHE A 82 -0.89 -1.28 1.59
CA PHE A 82 0.37 -1.84 2.03
C PHE A 82 0.16 -3.00 3.00
N GLY A 83 -0.74 -2.84 3.97
CA GLY A 83 -1.22 -3.92 4.81
C GLY A 83 -1.74 -5.12 4.05
N LEU A 84 -2.60 -4.89 3.05
CA LEU A 84 -3.17 -5.97 2.24
C LEU A 84 -2.11 -6.69 1.39
N ILE A 85 -1.14 -5.96 0.86
CA ILE A 85 0.04 -6.52 0.18
C ILE A 85 0.89 -7.33 1.16
N TRP A 86 1.10 -6.82 2.37
CA TRP A 86 1.88 -7.52 3.39
C TRP A 86 1.21 -8.81 3.85
N GLN A 87 -0.13 -8.84 3.95
CA GLN A 87 -0.86 -10.07 4.22
C GLN A 87 -0.61 -11.15 3.17
N LYS A 88 -0.54 -10.78 1.88
CA LYS A 88 -0.34 -11.74 0.79
C LYS A 88 1.13 -12.14 0.61
N TYR A 89 2.06 -11.20 0.70
CA TYR A 89 3.46 -11.39 0.28
C TYR A 89 4.49 -11.20 1.41
N GLY A 90 4.10 -10.70 2.57
CA GLY A 90 5.04 -10.33 3.64
C GLY A 90 5.89 -11.50 4.13
N LEU A 91 5.30 -12.70 4.23
CA LEU A 91 6.03 -13.91 4.62
C LEU A 91 7.06 -14.34 3.57
N GLU A 92 6.68 -14.30 2.28
CA GLU A 92 7.58 -14.58 1.16
C GLU A 92 8.75 -13.58 1.12
N ILE A 93 8.46 -12.28 1.29
CA ILE A 93 9.46 -11.21 1.36
C ILE A 93 10.46 -11.46 2.50
N CYS A 94 10.00 -12.04 3.61
CA CYS A 94 10.83 -12.37 4.76
C CYS A 94 11.51 -13.75 4.66
N GLY A 95 11.47 -14.42 3.50
CA GLY A 95 12.10 -15.73 3.30
C GLY A 95 11.46 -16.81 4.16
N ASP A 96 10.13 -16.81 4.25
CA ASP A 96 9.31 -17.74 5.05
C ASP A 96 9.58 -17.69 6.56
N ASN A 97 10.14 -16.58 7.05
CA ASN A 97 10.37 -16.35 8.47
C ASN A 97 9.22 -15.55 9.11
N GLN A 98 8.35 -16.25 9.84
CA GLN A 98 7.18 -15.65 10.48
C GLN A 98 7.55 -14.61 11.55
N ASP A 99 8.61 -14.82 12.32
CA ASP A 99 9.02 -13.88 13.37
C ASP A 99 9.48 -12.55 12.78
N ILE A 100 10.20 -12.58 11.66
CA ILE A 100 10.60 -11.38 10.92
C ILE A 100 9.37 -10.70 10.32
N ALA A 101 8.47 -11.46 9.68
CA ALA A 101 7.25 -10.91 9.08
C ALA A 101 6.36 -10.21 10.11
N ASN A 102 6.20 -10.80 11.31
CA ASN A 102 5.45 -10.22 12.42
C ASN A 102 6.13 -8.96 12.98
N SER A 103 7.46 -8.99 13.11
CA SER A 103 8.23 -7.83 13.59
C SER A 103 8.09 -6.64 12.65
N VAL A 104 8.21 -6.87 11.33
CA VAL A 104 8.03 -5.82 10.32
C VAL A 104 6.56 -5.35 10.26
N ASP A 105 5.58 -6.25 10.35
CA ASP A 105 4.17 -5.85 10.38
C ASP A 105 3.88 -4.91 11.55
N SER A 106 4.29 -5.31 12.75
CA SER A 106 4.06 -4.53 13.98
C SER A 106 4.85 -3.22 14.03
N GLY A 107 6.08 -3.19 13.49
CA GLY A 107 6.97 -2.02 13.57
C GLY A 107 6.87 -1.03 12.41
N LEU A 108 6.35 -1.44 11.25
CA LEU A 108 6.33 -0.62 10.04
C LEU A 108 4.96 -0.62 9.36
N VAL A 109 4.45 -1.80 8.99
CA VAL A 109 3.26 -1.93 8.12
C VAL A 109 2.03 -1.39 8.84
N SER A 110 1.71 -1.94 10.01
CA SER A 110 0.55 -1.52 10.80
C SER A 110 0.60 -0.04 11.19
N THR A 111 1.79 0.55 11.33
CA THR A 111 1.96 1.98 11.62
C THR A 111 1.61 2.83 10.39
N ILE A 112 2.01 2.41 9.19
CA ILE A 112 1.64 3.08 7.94
C ILE A 112 0.13 2.93 7.71
N ASP A 113 -0.42 1.73 7.86
CA ASP A 113 -1.85 1.45 7.70
C ASP A 113 -2.70 2.34 8.63
N ALA A 114 -2.29 2.45 9.90
CA ALA A 114 -2.99 3.30 10.88
C ALA A 114 -3.00 4.78 10.48
N VAL A 115 -1.88 5.29 9.95
CA VAL A 115 -1.80 6.69 9.49
C VAL A 115 -2.68 6.91 8.26
N ASP A 116 -2.59 6.01 7.29
CA ASP A 116 -3.28 6.13 6.01
C ASP A 116 -4.80 5.99 6.15
N CYS A 117 -5.25 5.05 6.99
CA CYS A 117 -6.66 4.88 7.32
C CYS A 117 -7.21 5.87 8.36
N GLY A 118 -6.38 6.81 8.85
CA GLY A 118 -6.78 7.79 9.88
C GLY A 118 -7.07 7.19 11.26
N HIS A 119 -6.57 5.98 11.54
CA HIS A 119 -6.69 5.26 12.81
C HIS A 119 -5.55 5.62 13.77
N VAL A 120 -5.31 6.91 13.99
CA VAL A 120 -4.25 7.39 14.91
C VAL A 120 -4.86 7.81 16.25
N GLU A 121 -4.59 7.03 17.30
CA GLU A 121 -5.15 7.28 18.64
C GLU A 121 -4.45 8.40 19.42
N ALA A 122 -3.24 8.79 18.99
CA ALA A 122 -2.42 9.79 19.68
C ALA A 122 -1.72 10.73 18.70
N VAL A 123 -1.39 11.94 19.18
CA VAL A 123 -0.55 12.87 18.43
C VAL A 123 0.83 12.24 18.25
N ALA A 124 1.22 11.98 17.01
CA ALA A 124 2.54 11.46 16.69
C ALA A 124 3.62 12.36 17.30
N GLN A 125 4.54 11.78 18.06
CA GLN A 125 5.72 12.50 18.55
C GLN A 125 6.83 12.43 17.49
N GLY A 126 7.25 13.60 17.01
CA GLY A 126 8.26 13.70 15.94
C GLY A 126 7.67 13.58 14.53
N ILE A 127 8.56 13.42 13.55
CA ILE A 127 8.20 13.30 12.13
C ILE A 127 8.04 11.81 11.80
N SER A 128 6.85 11.41 11.37
CA SER A 128 6.61 10.03 10.93
C SER A 128 7.22 9.74 9.55
N LEU A 129 7.33 8.46 9.21
CA LEU A 129 7.78 8.07 7.87
C LEU A 129 6.82 8.56 6.78
N SER A 130 5.51 8.49 7.02
CA SER A 130 4.49 9.02 6.11
C SER A 130 4.63 10.53 5.93
N GLN A 131 4.92 11.28 7.00
CA GLN A 131 5.22 12.71 6.90
C GLN A 131 6.50 12.96 6.09
N THR A 132 7.55 12.16 6.31
CA THR A 132 8.80 12.26 5.55
C THR A 132 8.58 12.07 4.06
N ILE A 133 7.82 11.04 3.66
CA ILE A 133 7.44 10.82 2.25
C ILE A 133 6.61 11.99 1.73
N SER A 134 5.66 12.47 2.53
CA SER A 134 4.82 13.60 2.15
C SER A 134 5.62 14.87 1.88
N MET A 135 6.80 15.06 2.50
CA MET A 135 7.68 16.21 2.24
C MET A 135 8.34 16.19 0.86
N PHE A 136 8.33 15.06 0.16
CA PHE A 136 8.81 14.95 -1.23
C PHE A 136 7.71 15.19 -2.26
N ASN A 137 6.45 15.37 -1.84
CA ASN A 137 5.40 15.77 -2.76
C ASN A 137 5.66 17.20 -3.26
N PRO A 138 5.42 17.47 -4.56
CA PRO A 138 5.54 18.82 -5.09
C PRO A 138 4.61 19.77 -4.33
N THR A 139 5.11 20.96 -4.04
CA THR A 139 4.27 22.02 -3.50
C THR A 139 3.40 22.63 -4.61
N TRP A 140 2.40 23.44 -4.24
CA TRP A 140 1.59 24.17 -5.22
C TRP A 140 2.38 25.12 -6.13
N GLN A 141 3.66 25.40 -5.82
CA GLN A 141 4.55 26.25 -6.61
C GLN A 141 5.47 25.46 -7.56
N GLU A 142 5.47 24.14 -7.46
CA GLU A 142 6.36 23.26 -8.22
C GLU A 142 5.47 22.43 -9.15
N ASP A 143 5.44 22.81 -10.43
CA ASP A 143 4.81 22.03 -11.51
C ASP A 143 5.60 20.73 -11.79
#